data_AF-B9VLB0-F1
#
_entry.id   AF-B9VLB0-F1
#
_cell.length_a   1.000
_cell.length_b   1.000
_cell.length_c   1.000
_cell.angle_alpha   90.00
_cell.angle_beta   90.00
_cell.angle_gamma   90.00
#
_symmetry.space_group_name_H-M   'P 1'
#
loop_
_entity.id
_entity.type
_entity.pdbx_description
1 polymer ?
#
loop_
_entity_poly.entity_id
_entity_poly.type
_entity_poly.pdbx_seq_one_letter_code
_entity_poly.pdbx_strand_id
1 'polypeptide(L)' 'GFMTEYVATRWYRAPEIMLTFKEYTKAIDVWSVGCILVEMLAGKPLFPGRDYHHQLSLTLEILGTPSLD' A
#
# COMPACT_ATOMS: atom_id res chain seq x y z
N GLY A 1 -25.35 -9.43 3.63
CA GLY A 1 -25.04 -8.10 3.06
C GLY A 1 -23.93 -8.28 2.05
N PHE A 2 -24.06 -7.68 0.86
CA PHE A 2 -23.00 -7.69 -0.15
C PHE A 2 -21.78 -6.93 0.40
N MET A 3 -20.74 -7.67 0.78
CA MET A 3 -19.44 -7.10 1.08
C MET A 3 -18.82 -6.70 -0.24
N THR A 4 -18.84 -5.42 -0.58
CA THR A 4 -18.17 -4.92 -1.77
C THR A 4 -16.66 -5.08 -1.55
N GLU A 5 -15.93 -5.65 -2.51
CA GLU A 5 -14.45 -5.77 -2.52
C GLU A 5 -13.72 -4.40 -2.42
N TYR A 6 -14.48 -3.31 -2.34
CA TYR A 6 -14.05 -1.93 -2.20
C TYR A 6 -13.90 -1.46 -0.75
N VAL A 7 -14.11 -2.32 0.26
CA VAL A 7 -13.98 -1.94 1.68
C VAL A 7 -12.75 -2.60 2.30
N ALA A 8 -11.60 -2.35 1.70
CA ALA A 8 -10.31 -2.40 2.38
C ALA A 8 -9.52 -1.17 1.91
N THR A 9 -9.16 -0.29 2.85
CA THR A 9 -8.58 1.03 2.56
C THR A 9 -7.31 0.84 1.73
N ARG A 10 -7.38 1.21 0.45
CA ARG A 10 -6.31 1.06 -0.56
C ARG A 10 -4.96 1.58 -0.08
N TRP A 11 -4.98 2.52 0.86
CA TRP A 11 -3.84 3.24 1.42
C TRP A 11 -2.82 2.35 2.15
N TYR A 12 -3.25 1.18 2.63
CA TYR A 12 -2.38 0.27 3.38
C TYR A 12 -1.88 -0.92 2.57
N ARG A 13 -2.20 -1.02 1.27
CA ARG A 13 -1.79 -2.15 0.44
C ARG A 13 -0.32 -2.07 0.06
N ALA A 14 0.37 -3.21 0.17
CA ALA A 14 1.77 -3.36 -0.20
C ALA A 14 1.96 -3.34 -1.73
N PRO A 15 3.07 -2.78 -2.25
CA PRO A 15 3.33 -2.69 -3.69
C PRO A 15 3.43 -4.05 -4.39
N GLU A 16 3.87 -5.10 -3.71
CA GLU A 16 3.93 -6.46 -4.24
C GLU A 16 2.54 -7.07 -4.47
N ILE A 17 1.56 -6.78 -3.59
CA ILE A 17 0.15 -7.15 -3.80
C ILE A 17 -0.41 -6.45 -5.04
N MET A 18 0.08 -5.24 -5.31
CA MET A 18 -0.33 -4.49 -6.48
C MET A 18 0.28 -5.15 -7.73
N LEU A 19 1.59 -5.36 -7.76
CA LEU A 19 2.33 -5.78 -8.95
C LEU A 19 2.25 -7.29 -9.24
N THR A 20 1.98 -8.15 -8.26
CA THR A 20 2.01 -9.61 -8.43
C THR A 20 0.99 -10.32 -7.55
N PHE A 21 0.17 -11.18 -8.17
CA PHE A 21 -0.86 -11.96 -7.49
C PHE A 21 -0.37 -13.27 -6.83
N LYS A 22 0.93 -13.61 -6.95
CA LYS A 22 1.44 -14.95 -6.59
C LYS A 22 2.21 -15.03 -5.27
N GLU A 23 2.68 -13.93 -4.71
CA GLU A 23 3.52 -13.95 -3.51
C GLU A 23 2.88 -13.19 -2.35
N TYR A 24 1.85 -13.81 -1.77
CA TYR A 24 1.30 -13.37 -0.49
C TYR A 24 2.22 -13.87 0.62
N THR A 25 3.06 -12.98 1.14
CA THR A 25 3.94 -13.28 2.27
C THR A 25 3.54 -12.47 3.50
N LYS A 26 4.07 -12.80 4.67
CA LYS A 26 3.86 -12.03 5.90
C LYS A 26 4.39 -10.58 5.80
N ALA A 27 5.19 -10.26 4.78
CA ALA A 27 5.72 -8.91 4.56
C ALA A 27 4.61 -7.88 4.26
N ILE A 28 3.50 -8.31 3.66
CA ILE A 28 2.36 -7.45 3.32
C ILE A 28 1.69 -6.84 4.57
N ASP A 29 1.67 -7.62 5.66
CA ASP A 29 1.11 -7.18 6.94
C ASP A 29 2.05 -6.18 7.60
N VAL A 30 3.36 -6.41 7.50
CA VAL A 30 4.40 -5.50 8.02
C VAL A 30 4.35 -4.15 7.28
N TRP A 31 4.13 -4.16 5.97
CA TRP A 31 3.89 -2.94 5.19
C TRP A 31 2.69 -2.16 5.73
N SER A 32 1.56 -2.84 5.90
CA SER A 32 0.32 -2.24 6.41
C SER A 32 0.52 -1.61 7.79
N VAL A 33 1.24 -2.31 8.69
CA VAL A 33 1.60 -1.79 10.03
C VAL A 33 2.48 -0.55 9.93
N GLY A 34 3.46 -0.53 9.02
CA GLY A 34 4.30 0.64 8.77
C GLY A 34 3.49 1.86 8.34
N CYS A 35 2.56 1.69 7.39
CA CYS A 35 1.66 2.75 6.95
C CYS A 35 0.79 3.30 8.11
N ILE A 36 0.23 2.41 8.95
CA ILE A 36 -0.57 2.81 10.12
C ILE A 36 0.29 3.56 11.15
N LEU A 37 1.51 3.08 11.42
CA LEU A 37 2.42 3.72 12.37
C LEU A 37 2.75 5.16 11.93
N VAL A 38 3.07 5.34 10.66
CA VAL A 38 3.36 6.68 10.12
C VAL A 38 2.11 7.56 10.14
N GLU A 39 0.94 7.01 9.83
CA GLU A 39 -0.33 7.75 9.90
C GLU A 39 -0.64 8.22 11.33
N MET A 40 -0.41 7.39 12.33
CA MET A 40 -0.58 7.77 13.74
C MET A 40 0.38 8.90 14.14
N LEU A 41 1.61 8.90 13.62
CA LEU A 41 2.61 9.94 13.93
C LEU A 41 2.34 11.25 13.17
N ALA A 42 1.88 11.17 11.93
CA ALA A 42 1.65 12.33 11.07
C ALA A 42 0.24 12.92 11.19
N GLY A 43 -0.72 12.18 11.78
CA GLY A 43 -2.13 12.53 11.85
C GLY A 43 -2.84 12.54 10.48
N LYS A 44 -2.21 11.98 9.45
CA LYS A 44 -2.72 11.90 8.07
C LYS A 44 -2.18 10.64 7.39
N PRO A 45 -2.94 10.06 6.44
CA PRO A 45 -2.53 8.85 5.74
C PRO A 45 -1.25 9.02 4.95
N LEU A 46 -0.38 8.01 5.02
CA LEU A 46 0.92 8.00 4.32
C LEU A 46 0.74 7.97 2.80
N PHE A 47 -0.18 7.14 2.31
CA PHE A 47 -0.42 6.96 0.87
C PHE A 47 -1.90 7.13 0.52
N PRO A 48 -2.41 8.37 0.36
CA PRO A 48 -3.80 8.63 0.01
C PRO A 48 -4.09 8.40 -1.48
N GLY A 49 -3.86 7.18 -1.98
CA GLY A 49 -4.09 6.83 -3.37
C GLY A 49 -5.58 6.90 -3.76
N ARG A 50 -5.85 7.55 -4.88
CA ARG A 50 -7.21 7.75 -5.44
C ARG A 50 -7.64 6.59 -6.33
N ASP A 51 -6.66 5.98 -6.97
CA ASP A 51 -6.77 4.83 -7.86
C ASP A 51 -5.51 3.96 -7.69
N TYR A 52 -5.50 2.82 -8.35
CA TYR A 52 -4.41 1.85 -8.25
C TYR A 52 -3.08 2.43 -8.75
N HIS A 53 -3.07 3.15 -9.86
CA HIS A 53 -1.85 3.75 -10.40
C HIS A 53 -1.32 4.86 -9.49
N HIS A 54 -2.22 5.71 -8.99
CA HIS A 54 -1.85 6.78 -8.06
C HIS A 54 -1.26 6.22 -6.76
N GLN A 55 -1.84 5.15 -6.21
CA GLN A 55 -1.29 4.47 -5.04
C GLN A 55 0.13 3.96 -5.30
N LEU A 56 0.36 3.33 -6.46
CA LEU A 56 1.69 2.81 -6.82
C LEU A 56 2.70 3.95 -7.02
N SER A 57 2.29 5.03 -7.69
CA SER A 57 3.15 6.20 -7.88
C SER A 57 3.56 6.82 -6.56
N LEU A 58 2.65 6.98 -5.60
CA LEU A 58 2.96 7.51 -4.26
C LEU A 58 3.96 6.61 -3.51
N THR A 59 3.78 5.29 -3.61
CA THR A 59 4.71 4.32 -3.01
C THR A 59 6.11 4.43 -3.63
N LEU A 60 6.20 4.50 -4.96
CA LEU A 60 7.47 4.63 -5.68
C LEU A 60 8.14 6.00 -5.47
N GLU A 61 7.37 7.07 -5.25
CA GLU A 61 7.91 8.39 -4.95
C GLU A 61 8.64 8.41 -3.60
N ILE A 62 8.13 7.68 -2.61
CA ILE A 62 8.71 7.62 -1.27
C ILE A 62 9.84 6.58 -1.18
N LEU A 63 9.65 5.39 -1.75
CA LEU A 63 10.64 4.31 -1.70
C LEU A 63 11.74 4.43 -2.77
N GLY A 64 11.47 5.18 -3.85
CA GLY A 64 12.25 5.17 -5.07
C GLY A 64 11.78 4.10 -6.07
N THR A 65 12.28 4.19 -7.30
CA THR A 65 12.07 3.15 -8.32
C THR A 65 12.96 1.95 -8.00
N PRO A 66 12.45 0.72 -8.04
CA PRO A 66 13.27 -0.47 -7.84
C PRO A 66 14.40 -0.49 -8.89
N SER A 67 15.65 -0.50 -8.44
CA SER A 67 16.81 -0.75 -9.31
C SER A 67 16.84 -2.23 -9.70
N LEU A 68 17.23 -2.51 -10.94
CA LEU A 68 17.28 -3.87 -11.52
C LEU A 68 18.49 -4.69 -11.06
N ASP A 69 19.10 -4.34 -9.91
CA ASP A 69 20.27 -5.05 -9.38
C ASP A 69 19.89 -6.37 -8.68
#